data_AF-A0A367J9X5-F1
#
_entry.id   AF-A0A367J9X5-F1
#
_cell.length_a   1.000
_cell.length_b   1.000
_cell.length_c   1.000
_cell.angle_alpha   90.00
_cell.angle_beta   90.00
_cell.angle_gamma   90.00
#
_symmetry.space_group_name_H-M   'P 1'
#
loop_
_entity.id
_entity.type
_entity.pdbx_description
1 polymer ?
#
loop_
_entity_poly.entity_id
_entity_poly.type
_entity_poly.pdbx_seq_one_letter_code
_entity_poly.pdbx_strand_id
1 'polypeptide(L)'
;MLTLGQASCLVLGYLPNISEERKKAKQHLQKSGLIAAYLRGQDPFRPMAIGMNVIERDPYTYISYPESPRILTEDIFHSEPHNNVNDDNDDHGNNNDSGNKDSSDDENDNSNIGEASYQTKAGHKRNHSGEIVPFCKDRLLHMISTIASHEDPHNDDCYVQQFATMESQFAMIRTIFPRLEYYCSIKQLQYWISQAGLWGTISRRKINGVRVSGRNLWIVKEQYRAFLADNCDSISAYWSHLQNCSDFMTIGYVRKSPTNETRASRARLLQLMIDKLYFRGKCEEVFVSPCCLANQPILERDHPRANEILALLKGCQGDITDLTSKIHYTQKRIRLVIIDFAGLSTCPEDIQNFLK
;
A
#
# COMPACT_ATOMS: atom_id res chain seq x y z
N MET A 1 -0.14 -10.09 20.62
CA MET A 1 0.17 -8.93 19.75
C MET A 1 1.32 -8.17 20.40
N LEU A 2 2.34 -7.75 19.64
CA LEU A 2 3.46 -6.99 20.20
C LEU A 2 3.00 -5.60 20.66
N THR A 3 3.68 -5.05 21.66
CA THR A 3 3.57 -3.63 22.02
C THR A 3 4.50 -2.79 21.16
N LEU A 4 4.25 -1.47 21.06
CA LEU A 4 5.09 -0.56 20.30
C LEU A 4 6.56 -0.59 20.76
N GLY A 5 6.81 -0.75 22.05
CA GLY A 5 8.15 -0.90 22.60
C GLY A 5 8.85 -2.18 22.13
N GLN A 6 8.16 -3.32 22.21
CA GLN A 6 8.69 -4.60 21.73
C GLN A 6 8.93 -4.59 20.22
N ALA A 7 8.01 -4.00 19.46
CA ALA A 7 8.14 -3.84 18.01
C ALA A 7 9.34 -2.96 17.64
N SER A 8 9.54 -1.85 18.37
CA SER A 8 10.68 -0.95 18.17
C SER A 8 12.01 -1.65 18.44
N CYS A 9 12.09 -2.51 19.46
CA CYS A 9 13.26 -3.33 19.73
C CYS A 9 13.59 -4.26 18.55
N LEU A 10 12.59 -4.98 18.02
CA LEU A 10 12.79 -5.90 16.91
C LEU A 10 13.23 -5.19 15.63
N VAL A 11 12.76 -3.97 15.39
CA VAL A 11 13.17 -3.13 14.25
C VAL A 11 14.64 -2.69 14.36
N LEU A 12 15.11 -2.36 15.56
CA LEU A 12 16.46 -1.85 15.81
C LEU A 12 17.47 -2.93 16.26
N GLY A 13 17.03 -4.18 16.44
CA GLY A 13 17.87 -5.29 16.88
C GLY A 13 18.14 -5.33 18.40
N TYR A 14 17.36 -4.62 19.21
CA TYR A 14 17.47 -4.67 20.67
C TYR A 14 16.67 -5.84 21.27
N LEU A 15 16.95 -6.19 22.52
CA LEU A 15 16.26 -7.26 23.24
C LEU A 15 14.84 -6.81 23.68
N PRO A 16 13.75 -7.38 23.12
CA PRO A 16 12.39 -6.91 23.39
C PRO A 16 11.88 -7.30 24.79
N ASN A 17 12.62 -8.08 25.58
CA ASN A 17 12.22 -8.49 26.92
C ASN A 17 12.66 -7.52 28.02
N ILE A 18 13.56 -6.57 27.69
CA ILE A 18 14.13 -5.61 28.65
C ILE A 18 13.37 -4.27 28.55
N SER A 19 12.83 -3.78 29.66
CA SER A 19 12.00 -2.56 29.67
C SER A 19 12.77 -1.31 29.23
N GLU A 20 14.01 -1.14 29.70
CA GLU A 20 14.86 0.00 29.32
C GLU A 20 15.21 0.01 27.83
N GLU A 21 15.47 -1.16 27.24
CA GLU A 21 15.71 -1.30 25.80
C GLU A 21 14.46 -0.93 24.99
N ARG A 22 13.24 -1.26 25.45
CA ARG A 22 11.98 -0.83 24.80
C ARG A 22 11.85 0.68 24.78
N LYS A 23 12.15 1.34 25.90
CA LYS A 23 12.07 2.80 26.03
C LYS A 23 13.10 3.48 25.13
N LYS A 24 14.34 3.00 25.16
CA LYS A 24 15.45 3.45 24.32
C LYS A 24 15.14 3.27 22.82
N ALA A 25 14.63 2.11 22.43
CA ALA A 25 14.26 1.80 21.04
C ALA A 25 13.18 2.75 20.50
N LYS A 26 12.13 3.00 21.29
CA LYS A 26 11.07 3.95 20.92
C LYS A 26 11.61 5.36 20.74
N GLN A 27 12.42 5.84 21.68
CA GLN A 27 13.02 7.17 21.61
C GLN A 27 13.94 7.31 20.40
N HIS A 28 14.70 6.26 20.07
CA HIS A 28 15.56 6.25 18.89
C HIS A 28 14.73 6.41 17.61
N LEU A 29 13.69 5.59 17.41
CA LEU A 29 12.82 5.72 16.23
C LEU A 29 12.15 7.10 16.15
N GLN A 30 11.62 7.61 17.27
CA GLN A 30 10.98 8.93 17.32
C GLN A 30 11.93 10.07 16.96
N LYS A 31 13.15 10.07 17.50
CA LYS A 31 14.18 11.08 17.18
C LYS A 31 14.58 11.04 15.70
N SER A 32 14.44 9.88 15.05
CA SER A 32 14.68 9.71 13.62
C SER A 32 13.45 9.98 12.74
N GLY A 33 12.31 10.42 13.31
CA GLY A 33 11.06 10.64 12.57
C GLY A 33 10.38 9.35 12.09
N LEU A 34 10.69 8.22 12.74
CA LEU A 34 10.21 6.89 12.42
C LEU A 34 9.31 6.34 13.53
N ILE A 35 8.46 5.37 13.18
CA ILE A 35 7.65 4.57 14.11
C ILE A 35 7.68 3.10 13.69
N ALA A 36 7.61 2.19 14.66
CA ALA A 36 7.44 0.78 14.37
C ALA A 36 5.97 0.48 14.00
N ALA A 37 5.77 -0.15 12.84
CA ALA A 37 4.46 -0.55 12.33
C ALA A 37 4.55 -1.92 11.65
N TYR A 38 3.42 -2.50 11.28
CA TYR A 38 3.38 -3.71 10.45
C TYR A 38 2.39 -3.53 9.30
N LEU A 39 2.60 -4.29 8.23
CA LEU A 39 1.72 -4.25 7.07
C LEU A 39 0.37 -4.90 7.40
N ARG A 40 -0.72 -4.24 7.04
CA ARG A 40 -2.07 -4.78 7.20
C ARG A 40 -2.20 -6.09 6.41
N GLY A 41 -2.68 -7.13 7.08
CA GLY A 41 -2.80 -8.48 6.52
C GLY A 41 -1.50 -9.29 6.52
N GLN A 42 -0.41 -8.76 7.08
CA GLN A 42 0.81 -9.53 7.34
C GLN A 42 0.99 -9.86 8.82
N ASP A 43 2.00 -10.68 9.10
CA ASP A 43 2.35 -11.14 10.43
C ASP A 43 2.70 -9.95 11.36
N PRO A 44 1.91 -9.69 12.42
CA PRO A 44 2.18 -8.60 13.36
C PRO A 44 3.41 -8.86 14.23
N PHE A 45 4.07 -10.01 14.13
CA PHE A 45 5.36 -10.27 14.80
C PHE A 45 6.57 -9.86 13.95
N ARG A 46 6.35 -9.26 12.77
CA ARG A 46 7.40 -8.74 11.87
C ARG A 46 7.28 -7.22 11.70
N PRO A 47 7.67 -6.43 12.73
CA PRO A 47 7.60 -4.98 12.66
C PRO A 47 8.62 -4.40 11.69
N MET A 48 8.32 -3.23 11.14
CA MET A 48 9.20 -2.41 10.31
C MET A 48 9.21 -0.96 10.78
N ALA A 49 10.31 -0.25 10.57
CA ALA A 49 10.35 1.19 10.72
C ALA A 49 9.65 1.86 9.53
N ILE A 50 8.79 2.83 9.81
CA ILE A 50 8.19 3.68 8.80
C ILE A 50 8.21 5.14 9.25
N GLY A 51 8.33 6.07 8.30
CA GLY A 51 8.19 7.50 8.58
C GLY A 51 6.83 7.81 9.23
N MET A 52 6.83 8.62 10.29
CA MET A 52 5.61 9.00 11.01
C MET A 52 4.56 9.64 10.09
N ASN A 53 4.99 10.46 9.14
CA ASN A 53 4.08 11.09 8.16
C ASN A 53 3.49 10.08 7.16
N VAL A 54 4.14 8.93 6.94
CA VAL A 54 3.67 7.90 5.99
C VAL A 54 2.54 7.08 6.62
N ILE A 55 2.63 6.76 7.92
CA ILE A 55 1.54 6.07 8.62
C ILE A 55 0.30 6.96 8.76
N GLU A 56 0.46 8.28 8.88
CA GLU A 56 -0.66 9.23 8.85
C GLU A 56 -1.31 9.35 7.47
N ARG A 57 -0.51 9.30 6.41
CA ARG A 57 -0.99 9.36 5.02
C ARG A 57 -1.64 8.05 4.56
N ASP A 58 -1.17 6.93 5.07
CA ASP A 58 -1.63 5.58 4.70
C ASP A 58 -1.82 4.67 5.93
N PRO A 59 -2.82 4.97 6.78
CA PRO A 59 -3.15 4.16 7.95
C PRO A 59 -3.80 2.81 7.57
N TYR A 60 -4.07 2.60 6.28
CA TYR A 60 -4.67 1.38 5.76
C TYR A 60 -3.60 0.34 5.44
N THR A 61 -2.46 0.74 4.90
CA THR A 61 -1.34 -0.17 4.64
C THR A 61 -0.55 -0.47 5.90
N TYR A 62 -0.37 0.52 6.79
CA TYR A 62 0.50 0.39 7.97
C TYR A 62 -0.31 0.49 9.25
N ILE A 63 -0.18 -0.52 10.11
CA ILE A 63 -0.84 -0.55 11.42
C ILE A 63 0.18 -0.27 12.52
N SER A 64 -0.12 0.71 13.37
CA SER A 64 0.66 1.01 14.56
C SER A 64 0.42 -0.03 15.65
N TYR A 65 1.49 -0.35 16.38
CA TYR A 65 1.36 -1.21 17.55
C TYR A 65 0.75 -0.46 18.73
N PRO A 66 -0.05 -1.15 19.57
CA PRO A 66 -0.56 -0.54 20.79
C PRO A 66 0.59 -0.17 21.73
N GLU A 67 0.42 0.92 22.46
CA GLU A 67 1.34 1.26 23.54
C GLU A 67 1.26 0.20 24.65
N SER A 68 2.39 -0.04 25.32
CA SER A 68 2.37 -0.91 26.51
C SER A 68 1.39 -0.30 27.54
N PRO A 69 0.50 -1.10 28.14
CA PRO A 69 -0.38 -0.62 29.20
C PRO A 69 0.45 0.11 30.25
N ARG A 70 0.14 1.37 30.51
CA ARG A 70 0.67 2.04 31.70
C ARG A 70 0.03 1.35 32.88
N ILE A 71 0.82 0.62 33.67
CA ILE A 71 0.39 0.27 35.02
C ILE A 71 0.32 1.61 35.75
N LEU A 72 -0.89 2.15 35.87
CA LEU A 72 -1.17 3.21 36.83
C LEU A 72 -1.01 2.55 38.19
N THR A 73 0.13 2.80 38.82
CA THR A 73 0.33 2.55 40.26
C THR A 73 -0.48 3.60 41.01
N GLU A 74 -1.78 3.40 41.08
CA GLU A 74 -2.67 4.05 42.03
C GLU A 74 -3.89 3.13 42.18
N ASP A 75 -4.12 2.72 43.43
CA ASP A 75 -5.27 1.98 43.95
C ASP A 75 -5.34 0.45 43.72
N ILE A 76 -4.61 -0.31 44.57
CA ILE A 76 -5.25 -1.30 45.46
C ILE A 76 -4.58 -1.22 46.84
N PHE A 77 -5.34 -0.67 47.80
CA PHE A 77 -5.07 -0.66 49.23
C PHE A 77 -5.32 -2.04 49.88
N HIS A 78 -4.49 -2.33 50.90
CA HIS A 78 -4.73 -3.11 52.11
C HIS A 78 -5.33 -4.53 52.03
N SER A 79 -4.47 -5.52 52.32
CA SER A 79 -4.67 -6.41 53.49
C SER A 79 -3.39 -7.20 53.80
N GLU A 80 -2.74 -6.86 54.91
CA GLU A 80 -2.02 -7.81 55.76
C GLU A 80 -2.97 -8.24 56.90
N PRO A 81 -2.68 -9.28 57.71
CA PRO A 81 -1.48 -10.14 57.75
C PRO A 81 -1.82 -11.65 57.78
N HIS A 82 -0.81 -12.53 57.63
CA HIS A 82 -0.54 -13.60 58.60
C HIS A 82 0.77 -14.35 58.29
N ASN A 83 1.56 -14.49 59.36
CA ASN A 83 2.89 -15.10 59.52
C ASN A 83 3.01 -16.56 59.06
N ASN A 84 4.18 -16.91 58.51
CA ASN A 84 5.18 -17.83 59.11
C ASN A 84 6.32 -18.05 58.08
N VAL A 85 7.54 -17.55 58.31
CA VAL A 85 8.62 -18.06 59.19
C VAL A 85 9.54 -19.07 58.46
N ASN A 86 10.84 -18.77 58.54
CA ASN A 86 12.05 -19.56 58.21
C ASN A 86 12.50 -19.59 56.74
N ASP A 87 13.79 -19.45 56.40
CA ASP A 87 15.02 -19.10 57.14
C ASP A 87 16.15 -18.92 56.10
N ASP A 88 17.29 -18.44 56.60
CA ASP A 88 18.66 -18.60 56.07
C ASP A 88 19.17 -17.69 54.93
N ASN A 89 19.86 -16.64 55.41
CA ASN A 89 21.25 -16.24 55.10
C ASN A 89 21.86 -16.71 53.77
N ASP A 90 22.39 -15.77 52.99
CA ASP A 90 23.83 -15.51 53.10
C ASP A 90 24.24 -14.16 52.52
N ASP A 91 25.12 -13.56 53.31
CA ASP A 91 25.87 -12.33 53.18
C ASP A 91 26.89 -12.42 52.04
N HIS A 92 26.98 -11.36 51.21
CA HIS A 92 28.26 -10.70 50.93
C HIS A 92 28.04 -9.45 50.09
N GLY A 93 28.22 -8.31 50.74
CA GLY A 93 28.41 -7.04 50.06
C GLY A 93 29.73 -6.97 49.30
N ASN A 94 29.81 -6.05 48.34
CA ASN A 94 30.81 -4.99 48.48
C ASN A 94 30.48 -3.78 47.60
N ASN A 95 30.73 -2.62 48.21
CA ASN A 95 30.61 -1.27 47.68
C ASN A 95 31.70 -0.95 46.64
N ASN A 96 31.41 0.08 45.84
CA ASN A 96 32.26 1.22 45.43
C ASN A 96 31.64 1.78 44.14
N ASP A 97 30.84 2.84 44.15
CA ASP A 97 31.09 4.25 44.50
C ASP A 97 32.25 4.93 43.74
N SER A 98 31.97 6.20 43.42
CA SER A 98 32.74 7.21 42.69
C SER A 98 32.68 7.13 41.14
N GLY A 99 32.43 8.23 40.43
CA GLY A 99 32.35 9.61 40.85
C GLY A 99 32.00 10.51 39.66
N ASN A 100 31.13 11.46 39.96
CA ASN A 100 30.72 12.58 39.14
C ASN A 100 31.91 13.47 38.75
N LYS A 101 31.92 14.04 37.54
CA LYS A 101 32.61 15.30 37.22
C LYS A 101 31.88 16.04 36.10
N ASP A 102 31.07 17.00 36.54
CA ASP A 102 30.77 18.23 35.82
C ASP A 102 32.05 19.03 35.56
N SER A 103 32.12 19.70 34.41
CA SER A 103 32.56 21.10 34.30
C SER A 103 32.19 21.63 32.92
N SER A 104 31.40 22.70 32.97
CA SER A 104 31.07 23.65 31.92
C SER A 104 32.33 24.33 31.36
N ASP A 105 32.25 24.84 30.13
CA ASP A 105 32.14 26.29 29.93
C ASP A 105 31.76 26.60 28.47
N ASP A 106 30.83 27.53 28.38
CA ASP A 106 30.14 28.05 27.21
C ASP A 106 31.06 28.91 26.32
N GLU A 107 30.90 28.79 25.00
CA GLU A 107 30.88 29.97 24.14
C GLU A 107 29.66 29.88 23.22
N ASN A 108 28.80 30.87 23.38
CA ASN A 108 27.47 31.00 22.82
C ASN A 108 27.52 32.18 21.84
N ASP A 109 27.11 31.99 20.59
CA ASP A 109 26.71 33.12 19.75
C ASP A 109 25.54 32.74 18.82
N ASN A 110 24.35 32.96 19.36
CA ASN A 110 23.17 33.59 18.78
C ASN A 110 22.85 33.39 17.28
N SER A 111 21.67 32.81 17.02
CA SER A 111 20.60 33.62 16.40
C SER A 111 19.20 33.11 16.75
N ASN A 112 18.40 34.07 17.20
CA ASN A 112 17.04 33.98 17.72
C ASN A 112 16.05 33.29 16.76
N ILE A 113 15.36 32.28 17.30
CA ILE A 113 14.06 31.80 16.84
C ILE A 113 13.00 32.70 17.49
N GLY A 114 12.48 33.66 16.73
CA GLY A 114 11.27 34.39 17.07
C GLY A 114 10.04 33.59 16.63
N GLU A 115 9.12 33.35 17.56
CA GLU A 115 7.79 32.81 17.32
C GLU A 115 7.06 33.58 16.20
N ALA A 116 6.65 32.86 15.16
CA ALA A 116 5.58 33.28 14.28
C ALA A 116 4.59 32.12 14.16
N SER A 117 3.42 32.30 14.77
CA SER A 117 2.27 31.42 14.66
C SER A 117 1.85 31.27 13.19
N TYR A 118 2.16 30.15 12.56
CA TYR A 118 1.58 29.80 11.27
C TYR A 118 0.32 28.98 11.51
N GLN A 119 -0.81 29.68 11.38
CA GLN A 119 -2.13 29.10 11.18
C GLN A 119 -2.03 27.88 10.26
N THR A 120 -2.47 26.73 10.76
CA THR A 120 -2.74 25.53 9.97
C THR A 120 -3.66 25.90 8.80
N LYS A 121 -3.10 26.06 7.60
CA LYS A 121 -3.89 26.03 6.38
C LYS A 121 -4.36 24.59 6.21
N ALA A 122 -5.65 24.40 6.47
CA ALA A 122 -6.42 23.21 6.14
C ALA A 122 -5.94 22.63 4.80
N GLY A 123 -5.76 21.30 4.77
CA GLY A 123 -5.41 20.57 3.56
C GLY A 123 -6.26 21.07 2.41
N HIS A 124 -5.61 21.34 1.27
CA HIS A 124 -6.33 21.66 0.04
C HIS A 124 -7.24 20.47 -0.29
N LYS A 125 -8.51 20.54 0.15
CA LYS A 125 -9.62 19.96 -0.61
C LYS A 125 -9.43 20.50 -2.01
N ARG A 126 -9.12 19.61 -2.97
CA ARG A 126 -9.18 19.98 -4.37
C ARG A 126 -10.61 20.50 -4.61
N ASN A 127 -10.73 21.81 -4.80
CA ASN A 127 -11.96 22.38 -5.31
C ASN A 127 -12.16 21.79 -6.70
N HIS A 128 -13.05 20.82 -6.83
CA HIS A 128 -13.62 20.46 -8.12
C HIS A 128 -14.56 21.58 -8.54
N SER A 129 -13.98 22.72 -8.92
CA SER A 129 -14.71 23.76 -9.64
C SER A 129 -15.01 23.22 -11.03
N GLY A 130 -16.20 22.62 -11.17
CA GLY A 130 -16.99 22.75 -12.38
C GLY A 130 -16.74 21.79 -13.55
N GLU A 131 -15.70 20.97 -13.58
CA GLU A 131 -15.61 19.95 -14.63
C GLU A 131 -16.50 18.75 -14.28
N ILE A 132 -17.75 18.82 -14.77
CA ILE A 132 -18.65 17.67 -14.83
C ILE A 132 -17.99 16.68 -15.80
N VAL A 133 -17.32 15.66 -15.27
CA VAL A 133 -16.81 14.57 -16.11
C VAL A 133 -17.99 14.03 -16.93
N PRO A 134 -17.94 14.10 -18.27
CA PRO A 134 -19.06 13.71 -19.10
C PRO A 134 -19.40 12.25 -18.84
N PHE A 135 -20.69 11.96 -18.80
CA PHE A 135 -21.17 10.60 -18.63
C PHE A 135 -20.68 9.72 -19.79
N CYS A 136 -19.99 8.64 -19.45
CA CYS A 136 -19.54 7.64 -20.41
C CYS A 136 -20.06 6.27 -19.95
N LYS A 137 -20.84 5.61 -20.82
CA LYS A 137 -21.40 4.28 -20.58
C LYS A 137 -20.30 3.24 -20.31
N ASP A 138 -19.21 3.27 -21.07
CA ASP A 138 -18.14 2.28 -20.94
C ASP A 138 -17.34 2.46 -19.65
N ARG A 139 -17.12 3.72 -19.25
CA ARG A 139 -16.58 4.06 -17.92
C ARG A 139 -17.47 3.46 -16.83
N LEU A 140 -18.78 3.74 -16.88
CA LEU A 140 -19.77 3.22 -15.94
C LEU A 140 -19.67 1.68 -15.83
N LEU A 141 -19.65 0.98 -16.96
CA LEU A 141 -19.56 -0.49 -16.99
C LEU A 141 -18.25 -1.03 -16.43
N HIS A 142 -17.13 -0.36 -16.68
CA HIS A 142 -15.84 -0.72 -16.10
C HIS A 142 -15.85 -0.58 -14.57
N MET A 143 -16.43 0.49 -14.03
CA MET A 143 -16.55 0.61 -12.57
C MET A 143 -17.47 -0.44 -11.97
N ILE A 144 -18.61 -0.69 -12.63
CA ILE A 144 -19.56 -1.74 -12.26
C ILE A 144 -18.88 -3.11 -12.15
N SER A 145 -17.99 -3.45 -13.09
CA SER A 145 -17.25 -4.72 -13.02
C SER A 145 -16.26 -4.79 -11.86
N THR A 146 -15.75 -3.66 -11.37
CA THR A 146 -14.82 -3.64 -10.23
C THR A 146 -15.49 -3.73 -8.86
N ILE A 147 -16.72 -3.24 -8.72
CA ILE A 147 -17.41 -3.17 -7.41
C ILE A 147 -18.20 -4.42 -7.07
N ALA A 148 -18.44 -5.29 -8.05
CA ALA A 148 -19.12 -6.56 -7.82
C ALA A 148 -18.76 -7.61 -8.89
N SER A 149 -18.77 -8.87 -8.48
CA SER A 149 -18.57 -10.03 -9.35
C SER A 149 -19.67 -11.07 -9.12
N HIS A 150 -19.90 -11.91 -10.12
CA HIS A 150 -20.73 -13.11 -10.00
C HIS A 150 -19.92 -14.36 -9.64
N GLU A 151 -18.62 -14.32 -9.88
CA GLU A 151 -17.65 -15.33 -9.47
C GLU A 151 -17.11 -15.00 -8.09
N ASP A 152 -16.81 -16.04 -7.31
CA ASP A 152 -16.21 -15.90 -5.99
C ASP A 152 -14.80 -15.30 -6.09
N PRO A 153 -14.55 -14.12 -5.50
CA PRO A 153 -13.24 -13.49 -5.50
C PRO A 153 -12.25 -14.11 -4.51
N HIS A 154 -12.66 -15.11 -3.72
CA HIS A 154 -11.88 -15.76 -2.65
C HIS A 154 -11.31 -14.75 -1.65
N ASN A 155 -12.14 -13.76 -1.26
CA ASN A 155 -11.74 -12.68 -0.37
C ASN A 155 -12.93 -12.15 0.46
N ASP A 156 -13.24 -12.87 1.54
CA ASP A 156 -14.34 -12.53 2.46
C ASP A 156 -14.10 -11.25 3.27
N ASP A 157 -12.85 -10.78 3.35
CA ASP A 157 -12.50 -9.53 4.00
C ASP A 157 -12.98 -8.30 3.20
N CYS A 158 -12.99 -8.41 1.87
CA CYS A 158 -13.32 -7.32 0.97
C CYS A 158 -14.74 -7.41 0.38
N TYR A 159 -15.28 -8.63 0.26
CA TYR A 159 -16.55 -8.88 -0.41
C TYR A 159 -17.60 -9.40 0.55
N VAL A 160 -18.86 -9.11 0.24
CA VAL A 160 -20.03 -9.69 0.88
C VAL A 160 -20.89 -10.32 -0.20
N GLN A 161 -21.20 -11.59 -0.02
CA GLN A 161 -22.14 -12.26 -0.89
C GLN A 161 -23.57 -11.80 -0.56
N GLN A 162 -24.27 -11.24 -1.54
CA GLN A 162 -25.66 -10.83 -1.35
C GLN A 162 -26.49 -11.03 -2.62
N PHE A 163 -27.79 -11.24 -2.42
CA PHE A 163 -28.76 -11.19 -3.51
C PHE A 163 -29.14 -9.73 -3.76
N ALA A 164 -28.60 -9.14 -4.82
CA ALA A 164 -28.85 -7.76 -5.17
C ALA A 164 -30.01 -7.68 -6.19
N THR A 165 -31.12 -7.06 -5.80
CA THR A 165 -32.21 -6.70 -6.73
C THR A 165 -31.75 -5.61 -7.71
N MET A 166 -32.50 -5.42 -8.79
CA MET A 166 -32.22 -4.35 -9.77
C MET A 166 -32.16 -2.96 -9.11
N GLU A 167 -33.05 -2.71 -8.16
CA GLU A 167 -33.13 -1.47 -7.39
C GLU A 167 -31.91 -1.31 -6.48
N SER A 168 -31.52 -2.37 -5.75
CA SER A 168 -30.34 -2.34 -4.89
C SER A 168 -29.03 -2.17 -5.67
N GLN A 169 -28.93 -2.77 -6.87
CA GLN A 169 -27.79 -2.58 -7.78
C GLN A 169 -27.71 -1.13 -8.23
N PHE A 170 -28.85 -0.53 -8.62
CA PHE A 170 -28.90 0.87 -9.03
C PHE A 170 -28.55 1.81 -7.87
N ALA A 171 -29.09 1.57 -6.68
CA ALA A 171 -28.78 2.35 -5.48
C ALA A 171 -27.30 2.26 -5.12
N MET A 172 -26.70 1.07 -5.21
CA MET A 172 -25.26 0.88 -4.98
C MET A 172 -24.42 1.71 -5.95
N ILE A 173 -24.73 1.66 -7.24
CA ILE A 173 -23.98 2.45 -8.24
C ILE A 173 -24.20 3.94 -8.02
N ARG A 174 -25.39 4.36 -7.58
CA ARG A 174 -25.69 5.76 -7.23
C ARG A 174 -24.82 6.28 -6.08
N THR A 175 -24.37 5.43 -5.15
CA THR A 175 -23.41 5.86 -4.10
C THR A 175 -22.07 6.34 -4.67
N ILE A 176 -21.72 5.86 -5.87
CA ILE A 176 -20.49 6.19 -6.58
C ILE A 176 -20.76 7.22 -7.68
N PHE A 177 -21.97 7.17 -8.28
CA PHE A 177 -22.46 8.10 -9.30
C PHE A 177 -23.71 8.83 -8.81
N PRO A 178 -23.56 9.93 -8.03
CA PRO A 178 -24.69 10.64 -7.43
C PRO A 178 -25.74 11.16 -8.43
N ARG A 179 -25.37 11.30 -9.71
CA ARG A 179 -26.24 11.77 -10.81
C ARG A 179 -26.67 10.68 -11.79
N LEU A 180 -26.55 9.40 -11.42
CA LEU A 180 -26.86 8.26 -12.32
C LEU A 180 -28.27 8.35 -12.94
N GLU A 181 -29.26 8.82 -12.17
CA GLU A 181 -30.67 8.95 -12.58
C GLU A 181 -30.89 9.92 -13.74
N TYR A 182 -30.01 10.89 -13.93
CA TYR A 182 -30.06 11.80 -15.08
C TYR A 182 -29.63 11.12 -16.38
N TYR A 183 -28.89 10.02 -16.30
CA TYR A 183 -28.26 9.38 -17.45
C TYR A 183 -28.89 8.05 -17.84
N CYS A 184 -29.43 7.30 -16.88
CA CYS A 184 -30.14 6.07 -17.18
C CYS A 184 -31.19 5.70 -16.13
N SER A 185 -32.21 4.99 -16.58
CA SER A 185 -33.15 4.31 -15.70
C SER A 185 -32.60 2.98 -15.20
N ILE A 186 -33.20 2.43 -14.14
CA ILE A 186 -32.90 1.08 -13.63
C ILE A 186 -32.93 0.06 -14.78
N LYS A 187 -33.97 0.05 -15.60
CA LYS A 187 -34.11 -0.90 -16.72
C LYS A 187 -32.97 -0.77 -17.74
N GLN A 188 -32.59 0.47 -18.05
CA GLN A 188 -31.54 0.76 -19.03
C GLN A 188 -30.16 0.35 -18.52
N LEU A 189 -29.86 0.61 -17.25
CA LEU A 189 -28.65 0.12 -16.60
C LEU A 189 -28.58 -1.42 -16.64
N GLN A 190 -29.67 -2.09 -16.30
CA GLN A 190 -29.76 -3.56 -16.30
C GLN A 190 -29.57 -4.15 -17.69
N TYR A 191 -30.10 -3.49 -18.71
CA TYR A 191 -29.87 -3.83 -20.11
C TYR A 191 -28.38 -3.72 -20.46
N TRP A 192 -27.70 -2.63 -20.10
CA TRP A 192 -26.27 -2.45 -20.37
C TRP A 192 -25.38 -3.49 -19.67
N ILE A 193 -25.65 -3.78 -18.40
CA ILE A 193 -24.93 -4.82 -17.63
C ILE A 193 -25.06 -6.17 -18.34
N SER A 194 -26.28 -6.51 -18.76
CA SER A 194 -26.55 -7.80 -19.44
C SER A 194 -25.88 -7.88 -20.81
N GLN A 195 -25.91 -6.79 -21.58
CA GLN A 195 -25.23 -6.71 -22.89
C GLN A 195 -23.71 -6.84 -22.76
N ALA A 196 -23.13 -6.30 -21.69
CA ALA A 196 -21.70 -6.39 -21.42
C ALA A 196 -21.27 -7.74 -20.81
N GLY A 197 -22.20 -8.68 -20.58
CA GLY A 197 -21.91 -9.96 -19.94
C GLY A 197 -21.48 -9.84 -18.47
N LEU A 198 -21.75 -8.69 -17.83
CA LEU A 198 -21.34 -8.43 -16.46
C LEU A 198 -22.33 -9.04 -15.47
N TRP A 199 -21.82 -9.47 -14.31
CA TRP A 199 -22.61 -9.92 -13.16
C TRP A 199 -23.44 -11.19 -13.37
N GLY A 200 -23.31 -11.86 -14.51
CA GLY A 200 -23.95 -13.15 -14.74
C GLY A 200 -25.49 -13.08 -14.85
N THR A 201 -26.12 -14.23 -14.65
CA THR A 201 -27.54 -14.44 -14.96
C THR A 201 -28.48 -13.85 -13.90
N ILE A 202 -29.65 -13.41 -14.35
CA ILE A 202 -30.72 -12.93 -13.48
C ILE A 202 -31.41 -14.14 -12.84
N SER A 203 -31.59 -14.09 -11.53
CA SER A 203 -32.36 -15.06 -10.75
C SER A 203 -33.56 -14.42 -10.06
N ARG A 204 -34.56 -15.22 -9.73
CA ARG A 204 -35.79 -14.77 -9.06
C ARG A 204 -35.87 -15.37 -7.66
N ARG A 205 -36.22 -14.56 -6.66
CA ARG A 205 -36.44 -14.99 -5.28
C ARG A 205 -37.74 -14.40 -4.73
N LYS A 206 -38.31 -15.06 -3.73
CA LYS A 206 -39.47 -14.53 -2.99
C LYS A 206 -38.95 -13.84 -1.73
N ILE A 207 -39.13 -12.52 -1.64
CA ILE A 207 -38.74 -11.71 -0.47
C ILE A 207 -40.02 -11.08 0.06
N ASN A 208 -40.33 -11.28 1.34
CA ASN A 208 -41.55 -10.77 2.00
C ASN A 208 -42.84 -11.09 1.22
N GLY A 209 -42.95 -12.31 0.69
CA GLY A 209 -44.12 -12.75 -0.07
C GLY A 209 -44.16 -12.30 -1.55
N VAL A 210 -43.31 -11.35 -1.95
CA VAL A 210 -43.25 -10.80 -3.32
C VAL A 210 -42.13 -11.46 -4.12
N ARG A 211 -42.42 -11.79 -5.39
CA ARG A 211 -41.39 -12.27 -6.33
C ARG A 211 -40.56 -11.09 -6.82
N VAL A 212 -39.27 -11.11 -6.51
CA VAL A 212 -38.29 -10.11 -6.95
C VAL A 212 -37.22 -10.74 -7.82
N SER A 213 -36.71 -9.97 -8.79
CA SER A 213 -35.63 -10.39 -9.69
C SER A 213 -34.33 -9.69 -9.32
N GLY A 214 -33.22 -10.40 -9.37
CA GLY A 214 -31.91 -9.92 -8.94
C GLY A 214 -30.77 -10.84 -9.36
N ARG A 215 -29.59 -10.63 -8.77
CA ARG A 215 -28.39 -11.44 -9.03
C ARG A 215 -27.70 -11.79 -7.71
N ASN A 216 -27.10 -12.97 -7.63
CA ASN A 216 -26.22 -13.32 -6.52
C ASN A 216 -24.84 -12.75 -6.85
N LEU A 217 -24.40 -11.77 -6.08
CA LEU A 217 -23.16 -11.06 -6.34
C LEU A 217 -22.28 -11.05 -5.10
N TRP A 218 -20.99 -11.17 -5.35
CA TRP A 218 -19.93 -10.82 -4.44
C TRP A 218 -19.68 -9.33 -4.58
N ILE A 219 -20.16 -8.56 -3.61
CA ILE A 219 -20.14 -7.10 -3.67
C ILE A 219 -19.09 -6.56 -2.73
N VAL A 220 -18.29 -5.64 -3.21
CA VAL A 220 -17.27 -4.96 -2.40
C VAL A 220 -17.94 -4.25 -1.23
N LYS A 221 -17.41 -4.44 -0.01
CA LYS A 221 -17.88 -3.74 1.20
C LYS A 221 -17.81 -2.23 1.00
N GLU A 222 -18.78 -1.52 1.56
CA GLU A 222 -19.01 -0.09 1.30
C GLU A 222 -17.76 0.77 1.54
N GLN A 223 -17.00 0.48 2.60
CA GLN A 223 -15.76 1.17 2.96
C GLN A 223 -14.67 1.15 1.88
N TYR A 224 -14.70 0.22 0.92
CA TYR A 224 -13.70 0.10 -0.13
C TYR A 224 -14.17 0.64 -1.50
N ARG A 225 -15.45 1.00 -1.65
CA ARG A 225 -16.03 1.39 -2.94
C ARG A 225 -15.49 2.73 -3.47
N ALA A 226 -15.30 3.71 -2.58
CA ALA A 226 -14.74 5.02 -2.95
C ALA A 226 -13.32 4.89 -3.54
N PHE A 227 -12.48 4.08 -2.91
CA PHE A 227 -11.12 3.80 -3.41
C PHE A 227 -11.13 3.16 -4.80
N LEU A 228 -12.02 2.20 -5.06
CA LEU A 228 -12.11 1.56 -6.37
C LEU A 228 -12.60 2.52 -7.46
N ALA A 229 -13.53 3.41 -7.12
CA ALA A 229 -14.02 4.45 -8.04
C ALA A 229 -12.90 5.42 -8.45
N ASP A 230 -12.14 5.93 -7.48
CA ASP A 230 -11.01 6.84 -7.73
C ASP A 230 -9.91 6.17 -8.59
N ASN A 231 -9.67 4.88 -8.38
CA ASN A 231 -8.72 4.12 -9.19
C ASN A 231 -9.23 3.82 -10.61
N CYS A 232 -10.53 3.68 -10.83
CA CYS A 232 -11.09 3.49 -12.17
C CYS A 232 -11.03 4.77 -13.00
N ASP A 233 -11.33 5.91 -12.38
CA ASP A 233 -11.33 7.22 -13.03
C ASP A 233 -9.93 7.64 -13.49
N SER A 234 -8.91 7.36 -12.67
CA SER A 234 -7.51 7.63 -13.04
C SER A 234 -7.04 6.76 -14.21
N ILE A 235 -7.46 5.50 -14.31
CA ILE A 235 -7.06 4.61 -15.41
C ILE A 235 -7.72 5.04 -16.73
N SER A 236 -9.02 5.35 -16.73
CA SER A 236 -9.70 5.78 -17.96
C SER A 236 -9.16 7.11 -18.48
N ALA A 237 -8.93 8.08 -17.59
CA ALA A 237 -8.32 9.35 -17.95
C ALA A 237 -6.89 9.17 -18.49
N TYR A 238 -6.10 8.27 -17.87
CA TYR A 238 -4.77 7.91 -18.34
C TYR A 238 -4.81 7.29 -19.75
N TRP A 239 -5.76 6.40 -20.03
CA TRP A 239 -5.90 5.80 -21.37
C TRP A 239 -6.31 6.82 -22.43
N SER A 240 -7.24 7.72 -22.13
CA SER A 240 -7.60 8.81 -23.05
C SER A 240 -6.41 9.73 -23.31
N HIS A 241 -5.61 10.03 -22.29
CA HIS A 241 -4.39 10.81 -22.46
C HIS A 241 -3.37 10.09 -23.36
N LEU A 242 -3.17 8.78 -23.19
CA LEU A 242 -2.27 7.98 -24.04
C LEU A 242 -2.70 7.99 -25.50
N GLN A 243 -3.99 7.80 -25.78
CA GLN A 243 -4.53 7.81 -27.15
C GLN A 243 -4.30 9.16 -27.85
N ASN A 244 -4.32 10.26 -27.10
CA ASN A 244 -4.11 11.61 -27.61
C ASN A 244 -2.63 12.01 -27.67
N CYS A 245 -1.69 11.13 -27.28
CA CYS A 245 -0.24 11.37 -27.26
C CYS A 245 0.50 10.33 -28.11
N SER A 246 0.15 10.24 -29.39
CA SER A 246 0.68 9.23 -30.35
C SER A 246 2.19 9.30 -30.59
N ASP A 247 2.84 10.41 -30.23
CA ASP A 247 4.28 10.62 -30.45
C ASP A 247 5.16 9.85 -29.46
N PHE A 248 4.55 9.26 -28.43
CA PHE A 248 5.24 8.49 -27.40
C PHE A 248 5.02 7.00 -27.58
N MET A 249 6.12 6.25 -27.53
CA MET A 249 6.10 4.80 -27.28
C MET A 249 6.03 4.56 -25.77
N THR A 250 5.06 3.77 -25.32
CA THR A 250 4.95 3.43 -23.90
C THR A 250 5.67 2.13 -23.61
N ILE A 251 6.74 2.19 -22.80
CA ILE A 251 7.56 1.03 -22.43
C ILE A 251 7.37 0.75 -20.94
N GLY A 252 7.16 -0.52 -20.62
CA GLY A 252 7.07 -1.01 -19.27
C GLY A 252 8.41 -1.55 -18.77
N TYR A 253 8.71 -1.33 -17.50
CA TYR A 253 9.84 -1.97 -16.83
C TYR A 253 9.44 -2.53 -15.47
N VAL A 254 9.84 -3.77 -15.23
CA VAL A 254 9.60 -4.50 -13.98
C VAL A 254 10.92 -4.85 -13.36
N ARG A 255 11.04 -4.66 -12.04
CA ARG A 255 12.13 -5.25 -11.27
C ARG A 255 11.61 -6.00 -10.06
N LYS A 256 12.39 -6.94 -9.55
CA LYS A 256 12.10 -7.59 -8.27
C LYS A 256 13.36 -7.78 -7.45
N SER A 257 13.31 -7.36 -6.19
CA SER A 257 14.40 -7.56 -5.25
C SER A 257 14.57 -9.05 -4.91
N PRO A 258 15.81 -9.51 -4.62
CA PRO A 258 16.05 -10.85 -4.11
C PRO A 258 15.26 -11.09 -2.82
N THR A 259 14.52 -12.21 -2.77
CA THR A 259 13.76 -12.72 -1.61
C THR A 259 13.86 -14.24 -1.56
N ASN A 260 13.43 -14.85 -0.45
CA ASN A 260 13.43 -16.30 -0.25
C ASN A 260 12.29 -17.04 -0.97
N GLU A 261 11.70 -16.46 -2.01
CA GLU A 261 10.63 -17.08 -2.78
C GLU A 261 11.17 -18.11 -3.79
N THR A 262 10.34 -19.10 -4.14
CA THR A 262 10.73 -20.08 -5.16
C THR A 262 10.77 -19.44 -6.55
N ARG A 263 11.58 -20.02 -7.45
CA ARG A 263 11.66 -19.58 -8.85
C ARG A 263 10.31 -19.52 -9.55
N ALA A 264 9.45 -20.52 -9.35
CA ALA A 264 8.10 -20.55 -9.90
C ALA A 264 7.23 -19.41 -9.36
N SER A 265 7.32 -19.13 -8.05
CA SER A 265 6.61 -18.01 -7.42
C SER A 265 7.09 -16.67 -7.96
N ARG A 266 8.40 -16.50 -8.12
CA ARG A 266 8.99 -15.30 -8.72
C ARG A 266 8.52 -15.08 -10.15
N ALA A 267 8.59 -16.11 -11.01
CA ALA A 267 8.12 -16.02 -12.39
C ALA A 267 6.64 -15.64 -12.45
N ARG A 268 5.79 -16.26 -11.62
CA ARG A 268 4.36 -15.92 -11.51
C ARG A 268 4.13 -14.46 -11.10
N LEU A 269 4.87 -13.96 -10.11
CA LEU A 269 4.73 -12.58 -9.64
C LEU A 269 5.20 -11.56 -10.70
N LEU A 270 6.31 -11.85 -11.38
CA LEU A 270 6.79 -11.04 -12.50
C LEU A 270 5.79 -11.04 -13.65
N GLN A 271 5.19 -12.19 -13.99
CA GLN A 271 4.13 -12.27 -15.00
C GLN A 271 2.94 -11.36 -14.65
N LEU A 272 2.48 -11.36 -13.40
CA LEU A 272 1.40 -10.47 -12.96
C LEU A 272 1.75 -8.98 -13.10
N MET A 273 3.02 -8.62 -12.92
CA MET A 273 3.50 -7.25 -13.12
C MET A 273 3.54 -6.89 -14.62
N ILE A 274 4.02 -7.81 -15.47
CA ILE A 274 3.98 -7.66 -16.93
C ILE A 274 2.54 -7.46 -17.43
N ASP A 275 1.62 -8.32 -17.01
CA ASP A 275 0.22 -8.25 -17.39
C ASP A 275 -0.38 -6.89 -16.99
N LYS A 276 -0.07 -6.38 -15.79
CA LYS A 276 -0.50 -5.04 -15.37
C LYS A 276 0.05 -3.92 -16.26
N LEU A 277 1.32 -4.00 -16.68
CA LEU A 277 1.91 -3.01 -17.58
C LEU A 277 1.21 -2.99 -18.95
N TYR A 278 0.85 -4.16 -19.48
CA TYR A 278 0.05 -4.24 -20.71
C TYR A 278 -1.39 -3.75 -20.52
N PHE A 279 -2.11 -4.30 -19.54
CA PHE A 279 -3.55 -4.04 -19.39
C PHE A 279 -3.84 -2.64 -18.86
N ARG A 280 -3.11 -2.19 -17.82
CA ARG A 280 -3.32 -0.89 -17.17
C ARG A 280 -2.37 0.18 -17.69
N GLY A 281 -1.09 -0.15 -17.85
CA GLY A 281 -0.08 0.78 -18.34
C GLY A 281 -0.17 1.08 -19.83
N LYS A 282 -0.84 0.21 -20.62
CA LYS A 282 -0.87 0.24 -22.10
C LYS A 282 0.52 0.27 -22.71
N CYS A 283 1.44 -0.47 -22.10
CA CYS A 283 2.79 -0.60 -22.63
C CYS A 283 2.75 -1.39 -23.95
N GLU A 284 3.58 -1.00 -24.90
CA GLU A 284 3.81 -1.73 -26.15
C GLU A 284 4.82 -2.86 -25.93
N GLU A 285 5.85 -2.58 -25.12
CA GLU A 285 6.94 -3.50 -24.78
C GLU A 285 7.21 -3.42 -23.27
N VAL A 286 7.61 -4.54 -22.66
CA VAL A 286 7.92 -4.71 -21.25
C VAL A 286 9.26 -5.42 -21.08
N PHE A 287 10.15 -4.82 -20.28
CA PHE A 287 11.47 -5.36 -19.94
C PHE A 287 11.55 -5.68 -18.45
N VAL A 288 12.40 -6.65 -18.09
CA VAL A 288 12.37 -7.22 -16.74
C VAL A 288 13.78 -7.41 -16.17
N SER A 289 13.95 -6.96 -14.93
CA SER A 289 15.07 -7.32 -14.05
C SER A 289 14.59 -8.27 -12.94
N PRO A 290 14.70 -9.60 -13.13
CA PRO A 290 14.03 -10.56 -12.25
C PRO A 290 14.62 -10.65 -10.84
N CYS A 291 15.87 -10.23 -10.62
CA CYS A 291 16.58 -10.40 -9.36
C CYS A 291 17.66 -9.32 -9.15
N CYS A 292 17.25 -8.10 -8.82
CA CYS A 292 18.20 -7.00 -8.60
C CYS A 292 17.83 -6.15 -7.38
N LEU A 293 18.84 -5.59 -6.70
CA LEU A 293 18.58 -4.66 -5.60
C LEU A 293 18.10 -3.30 -6.13
N ALA A 294 17.38 -2.57 -5.28
CA ALA A 294 16.84 -1.25 -5.62
C ALA A 294 17.93 -0.19 -5.81
N ASN A 295 19.04 -0.34 -5.08
CA ASN A 295 20.21 0.53 -5.09
C ASN A 295 21.33 0.01 -6.02
N GLN A 296 21.11 -1.12 -6.69
CA GLN A 296 22.06 -1.62 -7.68
C GLN A 296 21.98 -0.75 -8.94
N PRO A 297 23.13 -0.32 -9.52
CA PRO A 297 23.17 0.49 -10.72
C PRO A 297 22.29 -0.09 -11.83
N ILE A 298 21.46 0.74 -12.47
CA ILE A 298 20.44 0.27 -13.42
C ILE A 298 21.07 -0.59 -14.51
N LEU A 299 22.18 -0.13 -15.11
CA LEU A 299 22.86 -0.81 -16.22
C LEU A 299 23.54 -2.13 -15.84
N GLU A 300 23.71 -2.39 -14.54
CA GLU A 300 24.39 -3.59 -14.02
C GLU A 300 23.42 -4.65 -13.46
N ARG A 301 22.11 -4.40 -13.56
CA ARG A 301 21.10 -5.30 -12.99
C ARG A 301 21.09 -6.64 -13.67
N ASP A 302 20.99 -7.69 -12.85
CA ASP A 302 20.97 -9.09 -13.27
C ASP A 302 22.18 -9.49 -14.13
N HIS A 303 23.34 -8.86 -13.92
CA HIS A 303 24.61 -9.28 -14.52
C HIS A 303 25.34 -10.28 -13.60
N PRO A 304 25.76 -11.47 -14.08
CA PRO A 304 25.51 -12.03 -15.41
C PRO A 304 24.04 -12.49 -15.60
N ARG A 305 23.57 -12.42 -16.85
CA ARG A 305 22.14 -12.52 -17.22
C ARG A 305 21.37 -13.65 -16.51
N ALA A 306 20.27 -13.29 -15.86
CA ALA A 306 19.30 -14.21 -15.27
C ALA A 306 18.38 -14.87 -16.32
N ASN A 307 18.97 -15.53 -17.33
CA ASN A 307 18.29 -16.06 -18.52
C ASN A 307 17.16 -17.04 -18.19
N GLU A 308 17.30 -17.81 -17.10
CA GLU A 308 16.40 -18.92 -16.85
C GLU A 308 15.00 -18.46 -16.36
N ILE A 309 14.89 -17.30 -15.70
CA ILE A 309 13.58 -16.75 -15.30
C ILE A 309 12.93 -16.04 -16.49
N LEU A 310 13.71 -15.27 -17.25
CA LEU A 310 13.22 -14.54 -18.42
C LEU A 310 12.57 -15.49 -19.44
N ALA A 311 13.16 -16.67 -19.65
CA ALA A 311 12.60 -17.71 -20.53
C ALA A 311 11.21 -18.23 -20.12
N LEU A 312 10.79 -18.01 -18.87
CA LEU A 312 9.46 -18.42 -18.36
C LEU A 312 8.41 -17.31 -18.51
N LEU A 313 8.80 -16.08 -18.84
CA LEU A 313 7.92 -14.92 -18.86
C LEU A 313 7.36 -14.69 -20.27
N LYS A 314 6.04 -14.57 -20.37
CA LYS A 314 5.35 -14.26 -21.62
C LYS A 314 5.19 -12.76 -21.78
N GLY A 315 5.43 -12.26 -22.99
CA GLY A 315 5.33 -10.83 -23.29
C GLY A 315 6.49 -9.99 -22.73
N CYS A 316 7.59 -10.62 -22.32
CA CYS A 316 8.83 -9.93 -21.95
C CYS A 316 9.71 -9.76 -23.21
N GLN A 317 10.19 -8.54 -23.48
CA GLN A 317 11.06 -8.23 -24.61
C GLN A 317 12.55 -8.31 -24.27
N GLY A 318 12.88 -8.51 -22.99
CA GLY A 318 14.25 -8.74 -22.57
C GLY A 318 14.56 -8.19 -21.19
N ASP A 319 15.85 -8.06 -20.92
CA ASP A 319 16.40 -7.52 -19.68
C ASP A 319 16.71 -6.01 -19.79
N ILE A 320 17.45 -5.49 -18.80
CA ILE A 320 17.83 -4.08 -18.77
C ILE A 320 18.78 -3.67 -19.90
N THR A 321 19.58 -4.60 -20.42
CA THR A 321 20.47 -4.39 -21.57
C THR A 321 19.63 -4.22 -22.83
N ASP A 322 18.59 -5.02 -22.98
CA ASP A 322 17.68 -4.94 -24.11
C ASP A 322 16.84 -3.64 -24.06
N LEU A 323 16.40 -3.23 -22.87
CA LEU A 323 15.75 -1.93 -22.66
C LEU A 323 16.69 -0.77 -23.02
N THR A 324 17.93 -0.82 -22.55
CA THR A 324 18.94 0.22 -22.82
C THR A 324 19.21 0.34 -24.31
N SER A 325 19.34 -0.80 -25.00
CA SER A 325 19.45 -0.85 -26.45
C SER A 325 18.22 -0.24 -27.13
N LYS A 326 17.02 -0.58 -26.67
CA LYS A 326 15.77 -0.01 -27.20
C LYS A 326 15.72 1.51 -27.04
N ILE A 327 16.13 2.03 -25.89
CA ILE A 327 16.18 3.47 -25.59
C ILE A 327 17.18 4.17 -26.53
N HIS A 328 18.38 3.62 -26.71
CA HIS A 328 19.40 4.24 -27.56
C HIS A 328 19.05 4.25 -29.05
N TYR A 329 18.40 3.20 -29.55
CA TYR A 329 18.15 3.05 -30.99
C TYR A 329 16.76 3.54 -31.44
N THR A 330 15.82 3.80 -30.53
CA THR A 330 14.51 4.31 -30.93
C THR A 330 14.56 5.78 -31.32
N GLN A 331 13.80 6.14 -32.36
CA GLN A 331 13.56 7.55 -32.72
C GLN A 331 12.27 8.11 -32.09
N LYS A 332 11.45 7.24 -31.49
CA LYS A 332 10.22 7.66 -30.80
C LYS A 332 10.55 8.16 -29.40
N ARG A 333 9.80 9.16 -28.93
CA ARG A 333 9.89 9.56 -27.52
C ARG A 333 9.40 8.41 -26.65
N ILE A 334 10.11 8.12 -25.56
CA ILE A 334 9.71 7.03 -24.66
C ILE A 334 8.96 7.60 -23.47
N ARG A 335 7.88 6.92 -23.11
CA ARG A 335 7.20 7.03 -21.82
C ARG A 335 7.47 5.75 -21.04
N LEU A 336 8.30 5.85 -20.00
CA LEU A 336 8.65 4.70 -19.18
C LEU A 336 7.66 4.54 -18.03
N VAL A 337 7.02 3.38 -17.94
CA VAL A 337 6.08 3.00 -16.87
C VAL A 337 6.74 1.92 -16.02
N ILE A 338 6.82 2.14 -14.72
CA ILE A 338 7.58 1.27 -13.82
C ILE A 338 6.64 0.74 -12.74
N ILE A 339 6.72 -0.56 -12.48
CA ILE A 339 6.08 -1.17 -11.30
C ILE A 339 7.19 -1.60 -10.36
N ASP A 340 7.36 -0.84 -9.29
CA ASP A 340 8.22 -1.19 -8.18
C ASP A 340 7.90 -0.34 -6.94
N PHE A 341 8.22 -0.85 -5.76
CA PHE A 341 8.06 -0.12 -4.50
C PHE A 341 9.04 1.06 -4.38
N ALA A 342 10.27 0.91 -4.87
CA ALA A 342 11.33 1.91 -4.76
C ALA A 342 11.53 2.74 -6.04
N GLY A 343 10.59 2.66 -6.99
CA GLY A 343 10.69 3.33 -8.29
C GLY A 343 11.75 2.71 -9.20
N LEU A 344 12.35 3.52 -10.08
CA LEU A 344 13.36 3.03 -11.02
C LEU A 344 14.64 2.57 -10.31
N SER A 345 15.12 3.38 -9.36
CA SER A 345 16.29 3.15 -8.53
C SER A 345 16.15 3.99 -7.25
N THR A 346 16.74 3.54 -6.14
CA THR A 346 16.84 4.35 -4.92
C THR A 346 18.00 5.35 -4.98
N CYS A 347 18.82 5.30 -6.03
CA CYS A 347 19.94 6.21 -6.25
C CYS A 347 19.58 7.23 -7.34
N PRO A 348 19.37 8.52 -7.00
CA PRO A 348 19.02 9.55 -7.99
C PRO A 348 20.12 9.77 -9.04
N GLU A 349 21.39 9.63 -8.66
CA GLU A 349 22.55 9.79 -9.55
C GLU A 349 22.57 8.70 -10.63
N ASP A 350 22.23 7.47 -10.25
CA ASP A 350 22.10 6.34 -11.15
C ASP A 350 20.95 6.55 -12.16
N ILE A 351 19.82 7.11 -11.73
CA ILE A 351 18.73 7.51 -12.65
C ILE A 351 19.22 8.58 -13.63
N GLN A 352 19.94 9.60 -13.15
CA GLN A 352 20.47 10.63 -14.03
C GLN A 352 21.45 10.07 -15.05
N ASN A 353 22.31 9.14 -14.64
CA ASN A 353 23.27 8.50 -15.55
C ASN A 353 22.58 7.60 -16.57
N PHE A 354 21.50 6.92 -16.19
CA PHE A 354 20.69 6.13 -17.12
C PHE A 354 19.91 6.96 -18.14
N LEU A 355 19.55 8.21 -17.80
CA LEU A 355 18.78 9.11 -18.68
C LEU A 355 19.65 10.00 -19.58
N LYS A 356 20.99 9.97 -19.42
CA LYS A 356 21.94 10.62 -20.32
C LYS A 356 22.17 9.77 -21.56
#